data_AF-A0A950PZ07-F1
#
_entry.id   AF-A0A950PZ07-F1
#
_cell.length_a   1.000
_cell.length_b   1.000
_cell.length_c   1.000
_cell.angle_alpha   90.00
_cell.angle_beta   90.00
_cell.angle_gamma   90.00
#
_symmetry.space_group_name_H-M   'P 1'
#
loop_
_entity.id
_entity.type
_entity.pdbx_description
1 polymer ?
#
loop_
_entity_poly.entity_id
_entity_poly.type
_entity_poly.pdbx_seq_one_letter_code
_entity_poly.pdbx_strand_id
1 'polypeptide(L)'
;MITGAEISLGIQALKSALSLAKEAKDLTDATAIQGKVIEMQSAILEAQGVAIDAREAHAAQAERIRELETEVARLKAWHGERDNYDLKQIDGAAVAYMLKRDKRGSEPPHWLCAHCFENGKKSFLQSQGRTKDSVHQVLKCPGCGATSATHWNLHMQWMD
;
A
#
# COMPACT_ATOMS: atom_id res chain seq x y z
N MET A 1 -15.88 -9.19 -4.42
CA MET A 1 -15.70 -9.96 -3.17
C MET A 1 -16.16 -11.36 -3.49
N ILE A 2 -15.29 -12.37 -3.35
CA ILE A 2 -15.75 -13.77 -3.32
C ILE A 2 -16.68 -13.85 -2.11
N THR A 3 -17.94 -14.13 -2.36
CA THR A 3 -18.87 -14.44 -1.28
C THR A 3 -18.88 -15.96 -1.16
N GLY A 4 -19.32 -16.56 -0.04
CA GLY A 4 -19.45 -18.03 0.02
C GLY A 4 -20.32 -18.64 -1.10
N ALA A 5 -20.98 -17.80 -1.92
CA ALA A 5 -21.77 -18.15 -3.07
C ALA A 5 -20.98 -18.87 -4.18
N GLU A 6 -19.78 -18.42 -4.59
CA GLU A 6 -19.08 -19.10 -5.70
C GLU A 6 -18.66 -20.52 -5.32
N ILE A 7 -18.06 -20.70 -4.13
CA ILE A 7 -17.72 -22.04 -3.60
C ILE A 7 -18.98 -22.91 -3.46
N SER A 8 -20.12 -22.32 -3.04
CA SER A 8 -21.41 -23.01 -2.96
C SER A 8 -21.92 -23.47 -4.33
N LEU A 9 -21.69 -22.70 -5.40
CA LEU A 9 -22.07 -23.10 -6.77
C LEU A 9 -21.25 -24.31 -7.24
N GLY A 10 -19.93 -24.30 -7.00
CA GLY A 10 -19.07 -25.45 -7.33
C GLY A 10 -19.46 -26.73 -6.57
N ILE A 11 -19.81 -26.60 -5.28
CA ILE A 11 -20.31 -27.71 -4.46
C ILE A 11 -21.64 -28.25 -5.00
N GLN A 12 -22.54 -27.36 -5.46
CA GLN A 12 -23.81 -27.77 -6.07
C GLN A 12 -23.59 -28.52 -7.39
N ALA A 13 -22.71 -28.03 -8.26
CA ALA A 13 -22.37 -28.70 -9.51
C ALA A 13 -21.81 -30.11 -9.28
N LEU A 14 -20.92 -30.28 -8.30
CA LEU A 14 -20.40 -31.60 -7.90
C LEU A 14 -21.48 -32.51 -7.31
N LYS A 15 -22.41 -31.97 -6.52
CA LYS A 15 -23.55 -32.73 -5.99
C LYS A 15 -24.48 -33.20 -7.11
N SER A 16 -24.72 -32.37 -8.11
CA SER A 16 -25.49 -32.73 -9.31
C SER A 16 -24.80 -33.85 -10.08
N ALA A 17 -23.49 -33.73 -10.34
CA ALA A 17 -22.71 -34.79 -10.99
C ALA A 17 -22.78 -36.13 -10.23
N LEU A 18 -22.73 -36.09 -8.88
CA LEU A 18 -22.85 -37.28 -8.04
C LEU A 18 -24.25 -37.92 -8.11
N SER A 19 -25.31 -37.11 -8.15
CA SER A 19 -26.69 -37.62 -8.31
C SER A 19 -26.86 -38.28 -9.68
N LEU A 20 -26.34 -37.67 -10.75
CA LEU A 20 -26.36 -38.23 -12.10
C LEU A 20 -25.60 -39.55 -12.20
N ALA A 21 -24.44 -39.66 -11.55
CA ALA A 21 -23.68 -40.91 -11.49
C ALA A 21 -24.45 -42.03 -10.80
N LYS A 22 -25.21 -41.72 -9.74
CA LYS A 22 -26.04 -42.69 -9.03
C LYS A 22 -27.21 -43.17 -9.89
N GLU A 23 -27.86 -42.26 -10.61
CA GLU A 23 -28.95 -42.58 -11.55
C GLU A 23 -28.45 -43.43 -12.72
N ALA A 24 -27.22 -43.19 -13.19
CA ALA A 24 -26.65 -43.91 -14.32
C ALA A 24 -26.26 -45.35 -14.01
N LYS A 25 -26.05 -45.71 -12.73
CA LYS A 25 -25.56 -47.04 -12.33
C LYS A 25 -26.50 -48.19 -12.74
N ASP A 26 -27.80 -47.92 -12.80
CA ASP A 26 -28.83 -48.92 -13.08
C ASP A 26 -29.26 -48.93 -14.56
N LEU A 27 -28.62 -48.09 -15.41
CA LEU A 27 -28.87 -48.04 -16.85
C LEU A 27 -28.08 -49.12 -17.59
N THR A 28 -28.74 -49.84 -18.48
CA THR A 28 -28.10 -50.77 -19.45
C THR A 28 -28.16 -50.26 -20.89
N ASP A 29 -28.93 -49.19 -21.15
CA ASP A 29 -29.05 -48.57 -22.47
C ASP A 29 -27.86 -47.64 -22.74
N ALA A 30 -27.12 -47.93 -23.81
CA ALA A 30 -25.90 -47.19 -24.16
C ALA A 30 -26.16 -45.71 -24.51
N THR A 31 -27.33 -45.39 -25.08
CA THR A 31 -27.72 -44.01 -25.41
C THR A 31 -28.04 -43.22 -24.14
N ALA A 32 -28.75 -43.86 -23.20
CA ALA A 32 -29.06 -43.27 -21.89
C ALA A 32 -27.79 -43.03 -21.06
N ILE A 33 -26.82 -43.96 -21.11
CA ILE A 33 -25.51 -43.80 -20.47
C ILE A 33 -24.75 -42.62 -21.09
N GLN A 34 -24.69 -42.51 -22.42
CA GLN A 34 -24.01 -41.38 -23.09
C GLN A 34 -24.62 -40.02 -22.71
N GLY A 35 -25.95 -39.92 -22.62
CA GLY A 35 -26.62 -38.71 -22.16
C GLY A 35 -26.18 -38.30 -20.75
N LYS A 36 -26.17 -39.26 -19.80
CA LYS A 36 -25.73 -38.99 -18.42
C LYS A 36 -24.25 -38.63 -18.32
N VAL A 37 -23.39 -39.22 -19.15
CA VAL A 37 -21.97 -38.86 -19.22
C VAL A 37 -21.79 -37.41 -19.67
N ILE A 38 -22.56 -36.96 -20.67
CA ILE A 38 -22.52 -35.56 -21.14
C ILE A 38 -22.98 -34.62 -20.03
N GLU A 39 -24.09 -34.92 -19.35
CA GLU A 39 -24.59 -34.10 -18.22
C GLU A 39 -23.55 -34.03 -17.08
N MET A 40 -22.90 -35.14 -16.74
CA MET A 40 -21.81 -35.16 -15.75
C MET A 40 -20.62 -34.32 -16.20
N GLN A 41 -20.21 -34.41 -17.47
CA GLN A 41 -19.12 -33.61 -18.03
C GLN A 41 -19.45 -32.11 -17.96
N SER A 42 -20.67 -31.71 -18.29
CA SER A 42 -21.12 -30.32 -18.14
C SER A 42 -21.03 -29.84 -16.69
N ALA A 43 -21.50 -30.64 -15.73
CA ALA A 43 -21.41 -30.29 -14.31
C ALA A 43 -19.96 -30.21 -13.80
N ILE A 44 -19.07 -31.06 -14.30
CA ILE A 44 -17.64 -31.01 -13.98
C ILE A 44 -17.00 -29.74 -14.55
N LEU A 45 -17.32 -29.37 -15.79
CA LEU A 45 -16.80 -28.16 -16.42
C LEU A 45 -17.26 -26.90 -15.68
N GLU A 46 -18.51 -26.86 -15.23
CA GLU A 46 -19.04 -25.77 -14.39
C GLU A 46 -18.26 -25.68 -13.07
N ALA A 47 -18.08 -26.81 -12.37
CA ALA A 47 -17.30 -26.84 -11.13
C ALA A 47 -15.84 -26.39 -11.33
N GLN A 48 -15.22 -26.75 -12.46
CA GLN A 48 -13.87 -26.30 -12.82
C GLN A 48 -13.82 -24.79 -13.08
N GLY A 49 -14.81 -24.24 -13.77
CA GLY A 49 -14.93 -22.79 -13.99
C GLY A 49 -14.97 -22.02 -12.67
N VAL A 50 -15.86 -22.43 -11.77
CA VAL A 50 -15.96 -21.85 -10.42
C VAL A 50 -14.64 -21.94 -9.64
N ALA A 51 -13.93 -23.06 -9.74
CA ALA A 51 -12.65 -23.23 -9.05
C ALA A 51 -11.55 -22.31 -9.60
N ILE A 52 -11.54 -22.06 -10.91
CA ILE A 52 -10.62 -21.11 -11.55
C ILE A 52 -10.92 -19.69 -11.07
N ASP A 53 -12.19 -19.28 -11.12
CA ASP A 53 -12.62 -17.95 -10.69
C ASP A 53 -12.26 -17.70 -9.22
N ALA A 54 -12.51 -18.68 -8.36
CA ALA A 54 -12.16 -18.62 -6.94
C ALA A 54 -10.64 -18.47 -6.73
N ARG A 55 -9.83 -19.19 -7.52
CA ARG A 55 -8.37 -19.10 -7.46
C ARG A 55 -7.86 -17.72 -7.89
N GLU A 56 -8.39 -17.17 -8.97
CA GLU A 56 -8.02 -15.83 -9.46
C GLU A 56 -8.36 -14.75 -8.44
N ALA A 57 -9.56 -14.80 -7.89
CA ALA A 57 -9.98 -13.84 -6.89
C ALA A 57 -9.20 -14.02 -5.56
N HIS A 58 -8.84 -15.24 -5.17
CA HIS A 58 -7.94 -15.46 -4.03
C HIS A 58 -6.52 -14.90 -4.29
N ALA A 59 -6.00 -15.05 -5.50
CA ALA A 59 -4.70 -14.47 -5.88
C ALA A 59 -4.72 -12.93 -5.82
N ALA A 60 -5.80 -12.31 -6.32
CA ALA A 60 -5.99 -10.86 -6.24
C ALA A 60 -6.11 -10.36 -4.80
N GLN A 61 -6.84 -11.09 -3.93
CA GLN A 61 -6.93 -10.78 -2.50
C GLN A 61 -5.58 -10.93 -1.80
N ALA A 62 -4.83 -11.99 -2.10
CA ALA A 62 -3.51 -12.22 -1.52
C ALA A 62 -2.52 -11.11 -1.93
N GLU A 63 -2.57 -10.63 -3.18
CA GLU A 63 -1.78 -9.48 -3.62
C GLU A 63 -2.17 -8.21 -2.86
N ARG A 64 -3.49 -7.94 -2.74
CA ARG A 64 -3.96 -6.79 -1.99
C ARG A 64 -3.54 -6.82 -0.51
N ILE A 65 -3.54 -8.00 0.10
CA ILE A 65 -3.04 -8.18 1.46
C ILE A 65 -1.55 -7.84 1.53
N ARG A 66 -0.73 -8.33 0.61
CA ARG A 66 0.72 -8.00 0.56
C ARG A 66 0.96 -6.50 0.39
N GLU A 67 0.21 -5.83 -0.48
CA GLU A 67 0.29 -4.37 -0.66
C GLU A 67 -0.04 -3.63 0.64
N LEU A 68 -1.13 -4.02 1.30
CA LEU A 68 -1.57 -3.40 2.55
C LEU A 68 -0.61 -3.66 3.71
N GLU A 69 -0.08 -4.88 3.83
CA GLU A 69 0.93 -5.23 4.83
C GLU A 69 2.21 -4.41 4.61
N THR A 70 2.63 -4.24 3.36
CA THR A 70 3.77 -3.38 2.99
C THR A 70 3.52 -1.93 3.38
N GLU A 71 2.34 -1.38 3.08
CA GLU A 71 1.99 -0.01 3.44
C GLU A 71 1.89 0.17 4.96
N VAL A 72 1.32 -0.79 5.68
CA VAL A 72 1.28 -0.78 7.16
C VAL A 72 2.69 -0.80 7.73
N ALA A 73 3.60 -1.63 7.20
CA ALA A 73 4.99 -1.67 7.64
C ALA A 73 5.69 -0.33 7.37
N ARG A 74 5.47 0.27 6.19
CA ARG A 74 5.99 1.60 5.82
C ARG A 74 5.49 2.68 6.77
N LEU A 75 4.19 2.71 7.07
CA LEU A 75 3.60 3.69 7.99
C LEU A 75 4.12 3.50 9.42
N LYS A 76 4.24 2.28 9.92
CA LYS A 76 4.83 1.99 11.23
C LYS A 76 6.29 2.46 11.32
N ALA A 77 7.09 2.17 10.29
CA ALA A 77 8.46 2.64 10.21
C ALA A 77 8.52 4.19 10.20
N TRP A 78 7.64 4.84 9.42
CA TRP A 78 7.55 6.29 9.41
C TRP A 78 7.18 6.88 10.78
N HIS A 79 6.19 6.31 11.47
CA HIS A 79 5.80 6.78 12.80
C HIS A 79 6.95 6.69 13.81
N GLY A 80 7.69 5.57 13.83
CA GLY A 80 8.86 5.42 14.70
C GLY A 80 9.99 6.39 14.34
N GLU A 81 10.22 6.62 13.04
CA GLU A 81 11.20 7.59 12.55
C GLU A 81 10.83 9.03 12.97
N ARG A 82 9.55 9.38 12.85
CA ARG A 82 9.02 10.72 13.13
C ARG A 82 9.31 11.18 14.56
N ASP A 83 9.28 10.26 15.52
CA ASP A 83 9.51 10.54 16.94
C ASP A 83 10.94 11.04 17.22
N ASN A 84 11.88 10.87 16.28
CA ASN A 84 13.24 11.40 16.38
C ASN A 84 13.36 12.87 15.98
N TYR A 85 12.31 13.50 15.46
CA TYR A 85 12.35 14.87 14.95
C TYR A 85 11.49 15.82 15.79
N ASP A 86 11.88 17.10 15.81
CA ASP A 86 11.12 18.19 16.40
C ASP A 86 10.67 19.17 15.31
N LEU A 87 9.43 19.65 15.41
CA LEU A 87 8.99 20.82 14.65
C LEU A 87 9.60 22.08 15.28
N LYS A 88 10.34 22.86 14.50
CA LYS A 88 10.94 24.13 14.93
C LYS A 88 10.45 25.27 14.05
N GLN A 89 10.34 26.44 14.66
CA GLN A 89 10.14 27.71 13.96
C GLN A 89 11.51 28.19 13.46
N ILE A 90 11.66 28.35 12.16
CA ILE A 90 12.95 28.70 11.53
C ILE A 90 13.08 30.20 11.27
N ASP A 91 11.97 30.89 11.03
CA ASP A 91 11.87 32.34 10.91
C ASP A 91 10.41 32.78 10.76
N GLY A 92 10.03 33.93 11.34
CA GLY A 92 8.65 34.42 11.30
C GLY A 92 7.63 33.32 11.61
N ALA A 93 6.65 33.08 10.73
CA ALA A 93 5.68 31.98 10.88
C ALA A 93 6.11 30.66 10.19
N ALA A 94 7.31 30.59 9.62
CA ALA A 94 7.80 29.41 8.92
C ALA A 94 8.28 28.32 9.90
N VAL A 95 7.89 27.08 9.61
CA VAL A 95 8.26 25.90 10.41
C VAL A 95 8.89 24.82 9.55
N ALA A 96 9.83 24.08 10.14
CA ALA A 96 10.48 22.93 9.54
C ALA A 96 10.80 21.89 10.62
N TYR A 97 10.97 20.64 10.20
CA TYR A 97 11.41 19.58 11.09
C TYR A 97 12.93 19.51 11.14
N MET A 98 13.49 19.20 12.30
CA MET A 98 14.91 18.90 12.47
C MET A 98 15.09 17.70 13.38
N LEU A 99 16.11 16.89 13.08
CA LEU A 99 16.47 15.74 13.90
C LEU A 99 16.88 16.19 15.31
N LYS A 100 16.34 15.53 16.34
CA LYS A 100 16.67 15.84 17.73
C LYS A 100 18.16 15.67 17.98
N ARG A 101 18.74 16.54 18.82
CA ARG A 101 20.20 16.57 19.09
C ARG A 101 20.75 15.23 19.57
N ASP A 102 20.01 14.51 20.41
CA ASP A 102 20.37 13.18 20.94
C ASP A 102 20.25 12.05 19.91
N LYS A 103 19.53 12.28 18.80
CA LYS A 103 19.34 11.32 17.71
C LYS A 103 20.25 11.57 16.50
N ARG A 104 20.93 12.72 16.48
CA ARG A 104 21.68 13.23 15.33
C ARG A 104 23.01 12.53 15.07
N GLY A 105 23.69 12.04 16.11
CA GLY A 105 25.01 11.42 15.96
C GLY A 105 26.00 12.36 15.23
N SER A 106 26.57 11.88 14.12
CA SER A 106 27.50 12.65 13.27
C SER A 106 26.82 13.39 12.10
N GLU A 107 25.48 13.35 12.00
CA GLU A 107 24.77 14.00 10.89
C GLU A 107 24.77 15.52 11.06
N PRO A 108 25.07 16.30 10.00
CA PRO A 108 25.03 17.75 10.08
C PRO A 108 23.58 18.24 10.33
N PRO A 109 23.39 19.31 11.10
CA PRO A 109 22.07 19.92 11.28
C PRO A 109 21.45 20.32 9.94
N HIS A 110 20.22 19.88 9.70
CA HIS A 110 19.51 20.12 8.46
C HIS A 110 18.01 20.31 8.73
N TRP A 111 17.35 21.04 7.83
CA TRP A 111 15.91 21.27 7.89
C TRP A 111 15.19 20.35 6.92
N LEU A 112 14.11 19.72 7.39
CA LEU A 112 13.17 18.96 6.59
C LEU A 112 11.90 19.79 6.36
N CYS A 113 11.38 19.71 5.14
CA CYS A 113 10.13 20.36 4.77
C CYS A 113 8.97 19.83 5.62
N ALA A 114 8.26 20.72 6.33
CA ALA A 114 7.11 20.36 7.15
C ALA A 114 6.03 19.61 6.35
N HIS A 115 5.69 20.09 5.15
CA HIS A 115 4.68 19.45 4.32
C HIS A 115 5.08 18.02 3.90
N CYS A 116 6.30 17.81 3.40
CA CYS A 116 6.74 16.45 3.03
C CYS A 116 6.81 15.52 4.24
N PHE A 117 7.27 16.04 5.37
CA PHE A 117 7.41 15.27 6.60
C PHE A 117 6.05 14.79 7.12
N GLU A 118 5.04 15.66 7.19
CA GLU A 118 3.67 15.23 7.55
C GLU A 118 3.10 14.18 6.58
N ASN A 119 3.56 14.18 5.32
CA ASN A 119 3.18 13.22 4.30
C ASN A 119 4.05 11.95 4.27
N GLY A 120 4.81 11.65 5.32
CA GLY A 120 5.55 10.40 5.38
C GLY A 120 6.90 10.40 4.67
N LYS A 121 7.45 11.58 4.33
CA LYS A 121 8.64 11.71 3.47
C LYS A 121 9.64 12.72 4.02
N LYS A 122 10.90 12.31 4.16
CA LYS A 122 12.00 13.26 4.41
C LYS A 122 12.31 14.00 3.12
N SER A 123 12.21 15.34 3.14
CA SER A 123 12.69 16.17 2.05
C SER A 123 13.51 17.31 2.64
N PHE A 124 14.81 17.24 2.40
CA PHE A 124 15.78 18.21 2.91
C PHE A 124 15.61 19.54 2.18
N LEU A 125 15.35 20.59 2.93
CA LEU A 125 15.26 21.94 2.42
C LEU A 125 16.63 22.39 1.89
N GLN A 126 16.67 22.79 0.62
CA GLN A 126 17.89 23.20 -0.07
C GLN A 126 17.96 24.72 -0.18
N SER A 127 19.10 25.30 0.18
CA SER A 127 19.36 26.73 -0.03
C SER A 127 19.32 27.08 -1.52
N GLN A 128 18.53 28.09 -1.87
CA GLN A 128 18.48 28.70 -3.20
C GLN A 128 19.25 30.02 -3.28
N GLY A 129 19.91 30.40 -2.19
CA GLY A 129 20.61 31.68 -2.05
C GLY A 129 19.92 32.63 -1.08
N ARG A 130 20.40 33.88 -1.07
CA ARG A 130 19.90 34.95 -0.20
C ARG A 130 18.92 35.85 -0.93
N THR A 131 17.98 36.44 -0.19
CA THR A 131 17.10 37.50 -0.68
C THR A 131 17.91 38.76 -1.04
N LYS A 132 17.30 39.70 -1.79
CA LYS A 132 17.99 40.91 -2.27
C LYS A 132 18.52 41.80 -1.12
N ASP A 133 17.84 41.78 0.03
CA ASP A 133 18.27 42.46 1.25
C ASP A 133 19.43 41.74 1.97
N SER A 134 19.82 40.54 1.51
CA SER A 134 20.83 39.66 2.11
C SER A 134 20.56 39.24 3.56
N VAL A 135 19.36 39.50 4.08
CA VAL A 135 18.96 39.19 5.46
C VAL A 135 18.44 37.76 5.58
N HIS A 136 17.70 37.31 4.57
CA HIS A 136 17.05 36.01 4.57
C HIS A 136 17.71 35.06 3.57
N GLN A 137 17.75 33.78 3.94
CA GLN A 137 18.07 32.68 3.07
C GLN A 137 16.78 32.03 2.58
N VAL A 138 16.67 31.81 1.28
CA VAL A 138 15.54 31.12 0.68
C VAL A 138 15.84 29.63 0.65
N LEU A 139 14.99 28.85 1.29
CA LEU A 139 15.03 27.40 1.31
C LEU A 139 13.91 26.82 0.45
N LYS A 140 14.26 25.91 -0.46
CA LYS A 140 13.30 25.23 -1.35
C LYS A 140 13.29 23.73 -1.10
N CYS A 141 12.10 23.17 -1.01
CA CYS A 141 11.89 21.73 -0.94
C CYS A 141 11.95 21.12 -2.35
N PRO A 142 12.86 20.16 -2.62
CA PRO A 142 12.88 19.45 -3.89
C PRO A 142 11.69 18.49 -4.05
N GLY A 143 11.08 18.04 -2.95
CA GLY A 143 9.98 17.07 -2.97
C GLY A 143 8.62 17.66 -3.39
N CYS A 144 8.24 18.82 -2.84
CA CYS A 144 6.95 19.45 -3.13
C CYS A 144 7.05 20.87 -3.70
N GLY A 145 8.24 21.44 -3.84
CA GLY A 145 8.44 22.81 -4.32
C GLY A 145 8.15 23.91 -3.30
N ALA A 146 7.71 23.58 -2.08
CA ALA A 146 7.48 24.55 -1.02
C ALA A 146 8.74 25.38 -0.75
N THR A 147 8.54 26.68 -0.53
CA THR A 147 9.60 27.64 -0.26
C THR A 147 9.40 28.25 1.11
N SER A 148 10.49 28.39 1.87
CA SER A 148 10.53 29.04 3.18
C SER A 148 11.70 30.01 3.21
N ALA A 149 11.55 31.13 3.91
CA ALA A 149 12.65 32.03 4.19
C ALA A 149 13.15 31.77 5.61
N THR A 150 14.45 31.89 5.83
CA THR A 150 15.03 31.85 7.18
C THR A 150 16.01 32.99 7.35
N HIS A 151 16.03 33.66 8.49
CA HIS A 151 17.09 34.62 8.81
C HIS A 151 18.46 33.94 8.77
N TRP A 152 19.42 34.50 8.03
CA TRP A 152 20.77 33.91 7.86
C TRP A 152 21.46 33.61 9.20
N ASN A 153 21.27 34.49 10.19
CA ASN A 153 21.85 34.32 11.53
C ASN A 153 21.16 33.25 12.37
N LEU A 154 19.85 33.01 12.17
CA LEU A 154 19.11 31.94 12.86
C LEU A 154 19.47 30.58 12.30
N HIS A 155 19.78 30.48 10.99
CA HIS A 155 20.30 29.26 10.39
C HIS A 155 21.56 28.76 11.12
N MET A 156 22.47 29.68 11.46
CA MET A 156 23.69 29.36 12.21
C MET A 156 23.44 28.96 13.67
N GLN A 157 22.40 29.50 14.32
CA GLN A 157 22.14 29.23 15.75
C GLN A 157 21.74 27.78 16.05
N TRP A 158 21.23 27.05 15.05
CA TRP A 158 20.85 25.64 15.17
C TRP A 158 21.89 24.68 14.53
N MET A 159 22.98 25.24 13.97
CA MET A 159 24.07 24.48 13.35
C MET A 159 25.15 24.03 14.34
N ASP A 160 25.10 24.51 15.59
CA ASP A 160 25.88 24.04 16.74
C ASP A 160 25.14 22.94 17.54
#